data_AF-E9T770-F1
#
_entry.id   AF-E9T770-F1
#
_cell.length_a   1.000
_cell.length_b   1.000
_cell.length_c   1.000
_cell.angle_alpha   90.00
_cell.angle_beta   90.00
_cell.angle_gamma   90.00
#
_symmetry.space_group_name_H-M   'P 1'
#
loop_
_entity.id
_entity.type
_entity.pdbx_description
1 polymer ?
#
loop_
_entity_poly.entity_id
_entity_poly.type
_entity_poly.pdbx_seq_one_letter_code
_entity_poly.pdbx_strand_id
1 'polypeptide(L)'
;MDFVQRTIDLARQNVTEGGRPFAAVIVKDGEVLAESPNRVAQTGDPTAHAEILAIRQACTELGTEHLTGTTIYVLAHPCPMCLGSLYYCSPDEVVFLTTRDSYEPYYVDDRKYFELATFYDEFAKPWQDRRLPMRYEERADAVDVYRSWQARNAED
;
A
#
# COMPACT_ATOMS: atom_id res chain seq x y z
N MET A 1 -12.28 -18.14 -11.28
CA MET A 1 -12.36 -16.76 -11.81
C MET A 1 -10.96 -16.35 -12.24
N ASP A 2 -10.81 -15.52 -13.27
CA ASP A 2 -9.48 -14.97 -13.64
C ASP A 2 -9.25 -13.65 -12.88
N PHE A 3 -8.49 -13.73 -11.79
CA PHE A 3 -8.21 -12.58 -10.92
C PHE A 3 -7.22 -11.58 -11.54
N VAL A 4 -6.37 -12.05 -12.45
CA VAL A 4 -5.46 -11.19 -13.21
C VAL A 4 -6.27 -10.30 -14.14
N GLN A 5 -7.19 -10.90 -14.92
CA GLN A 5 -8.06 -10.13 -15.80
C GLN A 5 -9.00 -9.21 -15.01
N ARG A 6 -9.52 -9.66 -13.86
CA ARG A 6 -10.33 -8.80 -12.97
C ARG A 6 -9.56 -7.56 -12.51
N THR A 7 -8.30 -7.71 -12.13
CA THR A 7 -7.43 -6.60 -11.71
C THR A 7 -7.25 -5.58 -12.84
N ILE A 8 -7.05 -6.05 -14.08
CA ILE A 8 -6.93 -5.19 -15.27
C ILE A 8 -8.24 -4.45 -15.55
N ASP A 9 -9.37 -5.16 -15.52
CA ASP A 9 -10.67 -4.58 -15.83
C ASP A 9 -11.07 -3.51 -14.80
N LEU A 10 -10.79 -3.75 -13.52
CA LEU A 10 -11.03 -2.78 -12.45
C LEU A 10 -10.19 -1.50 -12.64
N ALA A 11 -8.92 -1.63 -12.99
CA ALA A 11 -8.07 -0.48 -13.30
C ALA A 11 -8.57 0.27 -14.55
N ARG A 12 -8.97 -0.45 -15.60
CA ARG A 12 -9.52 0.14 -16.82
C ARG A 12 -10.79 0.94 -16.53
N GLN A 13 -11.71 0.37 -15.75
CA GLN A 13 -12.91 1.08 -15.32
C GLN A 13 -12.56 2.36 -14.56
N ASN A 14 -11.63 2.29 -13.61
CA ASN A 14 -11.25 3.46 -12.83
C ASN A 14 -10.68 4.59 -13.69
N VAL A 15 -9.92 4.28 -14.74
CA VAL A 15 -9.45 5.28 -15.71
C VAL A 15 -10.63 5.96 -16.41
N THR A 16 -11.65 5.21 -16.83
CA THR A 16 -12.86 5.79 -17.44
C THR A 16 -13.64 6.69 -16.48
N GLU A 17 -13.51 6.47 -15.17
CA GLU A 17 -14.10 7.27 -14.10
C GLU A 17 -13.21 8.47 -13.68
N GLY A 18 -12.09 8.72 -14.38
CA GLY A 18 -11.16 9.82 -14.08
C GLY A 18 -10.13 9.51 -12.98
N GLY A 19 -10.00 8.25 -12.57
CA GLY A 19 -9.01 7.78 -11.60
C GLY A 19 -7.67 7.39 -12.20
N ARG A 20 -6.68 7.17 -11.34
CA ARG A 20 -5.34 6.69 -11.73
C ARG A 20 -5.39 5.20 -12.12
N PRO A 21 -4.53 4.72 -13.03
CA PRO A 21 -4.60 3.37 -13.60
C PRO A 21 -4.00 2.31 -12.66
N PHE A 22 -4.57 2.12 -11.46
CA PHE A 22 -4.12 1.09 -10.52
C PHE A 22 -5.32 0.42 -9.87
N ALA A 23 -5.19 -0.88 -9.60
CA ALA A 23 -6.19 -1.69 -8.94
C ALA A 23 -5.54 -2.81 -8.14
N ALA A 24 -6.26 -3.29 -7.13
CA ALA A 24 -5.89 -4.41 -6.29
C ALA A 24 -7.12 -5.31 -6.05
N VAL A 25 -6.90 -6.62 -6.05
CA VAL A 25 -7.91 -7.65 -5.78
C VAL A 25 -7.30 -8.61 -4.76
N ILE A 26 -7.96 -8.78 -3.61
CA ILE A 26 -7.58 -9.69 -2.53
C ILE A 26 -8.46 -10.93 -2.62
N VAL A 27 -7.83 -12.09 -2.73
CA VAL A 27 -8.51 -13.38 -2.91
C VAL A 27 -8.24 -14.25 -1.69
N LYS A 28 -9.29 -14.90 -1.20
CA LYS A 28 -9.24 -15.89 -0.12
C LYS A 28 -10.09 -17.09 -0.51
N ASP A 29 -9.57 -18.31 -0.37
CA ASP A 29 -10.29 -19.55 -0.67
C ASP A 29 -10.92 -19.60 -2.09
N GLY A 30 -10.27 -18.95 -3.06
CA GLY A 30 -10.73 -18.91 -4.46
C GLY A 30 -11.86 -17.90 -4.74
N GLU A 31 -12.18 -17.03 -3.79
CA GLU A 31 -13.19 -15.96 -3.91
C GLU A 31 -12.58 -14.58 -3.66
N VAL A 32 -13.18 -13.54 -4.26
CA VAL A 32 -12.76 -12.15 -4.01
C VAL A 32 -13.26 -11.74 -2.63
N LEU A 33 -12.32 -11.48 -1.71
CA LEU A 33 -12.60 -10.94 -0.38
C LEU A 33 -12.78 -9.42 -0.43
N ALA A 34 -11.89 -8.72 -1.12
CA ALA A 34 -11.95 -7.28 -1.29
C ALA A 34 -11.28 -6.86 -2.58
N GLU A 35 -11.71 -5.75 -3.16
CA GLU A 35 -11.07 -5.17 -4.33
C GLU A 35 -11.24 -3.66 -4.33
N SER A 36 -10.26 -2.95 -4.86
CA SER A 36 -10.34 -1.51 -4.97
C SER A 36 -9.48 -0.97 -6.10
N PRO A 37 -9.96 0.02 -6.87
CA PRO A 37 -9.08 0.82 -7.69
C PRO A 37 -8.43 1.94 -6.87
N ASN A 38 -7.43 2.60 -7.43
CA ASN A 38 -6.88 3.83 -6.85
C ASN A 38 -7.94 4.95 -6.85
N ARG A 39 -8.16 5.60 -5.70
CA ARG A 39 -9.14 6.68 -5.54
C ARG A 39 -8.51 8.04 -5.22
N VAL A 40 -7.20 8.21 -5.41
CA VAL A 40 -6.48 9.47 -5.07
C VAL A 40 -7.11 10.67 -5.80
N ALA A 41 -7.32 10.57 -7.11
CA ALA A 41 -7.86 11.67 -7.91
C ALA A 41 -9.30 12.03 -7.51
N GLN A 42 -10.09 11.03 -7.14
CA GLN A 42 -11.51 11.19 -6.82
C GLN A 42 -11.75 11.66 -5.37
N THR A 43 -10.84 11.37 -4.44
CA THR A 43 -11.02 11.66 -3.01
C THR A 43 -10.14 12.78 -2.49
N GLY A 44 -9.07 13.13 -3.22
CA GLY A 44 -8.03 14.01 -2.71
C GLY A 44 -7.18 13.41 -1.59
N ASP A 45 -7.37 12.12 -1.25
CA ASP A 45 -6.55 11.40 -0.27
C ASP A 45 -5.31 10.82 -0.97
N PRO A 46 -4.09 11.31 -0.69
CA PRO A 46 -2.86 10.80 -1.32
C PRO A 46 -2.49 9.38 -0.90
N THR A 47 -3.19 8.80 0.09
CA THR A 47 -3.01 7.42 0.57
C THR A 47 -4.05 6.45 0.03
N ALA A 48 -5.06 6.94 -0.71
CA ALA A 48 -6.13 6.14 -1.31
C ALA A 48 -5.66 5.32 -2.54
N HIS A 49 -4.55 4.63 -2.38
CA HIS A 49 -4.02 3.65 -3.33
C HIS A 49 -4.84 2.37 -3.28
N ALA A 50 -4.88 1.66 -4.41
CA ALA A 50 -5.69 0.47 -4.58
C ALA A 50 -5.42 -0.58 -3.49
N GLU A 51 -4.14 -0.86 -3.23
CA GLU A 51 -3.69 -1.82 -2.22
C GLU A 51 -4.13 -1.42 -0.82
N ILE A 52 -3.96 -0.14 -0.45
CA ILE A 52 -4.35 0.38 0.86
C ILE A 52 -5.86 0.24 1.09
N LEU A 53 -6.66 0.62 0.09
CA LEU A 53 -8.12 0.57 0.21
C LEU A 53 -8.64 -0.87 0.26
N ALA A 54 -8.09 -1.77 -0.57
CA ALA A 54 -8.46 -3.18 -0.55
C ALA A 54 -8.08 -3.84 0.78
N ILE A 55 -6.87 -3.57 1.31
CA ILE A 55 -6.44 -4.08 2.62
C ILE A 55 -7.36 -3.58 3.73
N ARG A 56 -7.67 -2.28 3.76
CA ARG A 56 -8.59 -1.70 4.76
C ARG A 56 -9.96 -2.38 4.74
N GLN A 57 -10.51 -2.61 3.54
CA GLN A 57 -11.79 -3.31 3.40
C GLN A 57 -11.70 -4.76 3.91
N ALA A 58 -10.70 -5.52 3.46
CA ALA A 58 -10.52 -6.93 3.86
C ALA A 58 -10.33 -7.08 5.37
N CYS A 59 -9.48 -6.26 5.99
CA CYS A 59 -9.24 -6.27 7.43
C CYS A 59 -10.52 -5.94 8.23
N THR A 60 -11.31 -4.97 7.75
CA THR A 60 -12.58 -4.61 8.39
C THR A 60 -13.58 -5.75 8.30
N GLU A 61 -13.67 -6.41 7.15
CA GLU A 61 -14.58 -7.54 6.93
C GLU A 61 -14.22 -8.76 7.79
N LEU A 62 -12.92 -9.06 7.91
CA LEU A 62 -12.44 -10.19 8.69
C LEU A 62 -12.27 -9.89 10.19
N GLY A 63 -12.32 -8.63 10.60
CA GLY A 63 -12.07 -8.22 11.99
C GLY A 63 -10.65 -8.50 12.47
N THR A 64 -9.66 -8.43 11.57
CA THR A 64 -8.24 -8.73 11.85
C THR A 64 -7.34 -7.81 11.05
N GLU A 65 -6.12 -7.58 11.52
CA GLU A 65 -5.07 -6.89 10.77
C GLU A 65 -4.19 -7.85 9.93
N HIS A 66 -4.38 -9.16 10.09
CA HIS A 66 -3.65 -10.19 9.36
C HIS A 66 -4.49 -10.77 8.22
N LEU A 67 -3.92 -10.76 7.01
CA LEU A 67 -4.49 -11.31 5.79
C LEU A 67 -3.77 -12.60 5.35
N THR A 68 -3.22 -13.36 6.30
CA THR A 68 -2.68 -14.71 6.04
C THR A 68 -3.74 -15.60 5.39
N GLY A 69 -3.33 -16.49 4.47
CA GLY A 69 -4.27 -17.30 3.67
C GLY A 69 -4.86 -16.56 2.47
N THR A 70 -4.36 -15.36 2.14
CA THR A 70 -4.81 -14.60 0.97
C THR A 70 -3.72 -14.43 -0.08
N THR A 71 -4.14 -14.31 -1.35
CA THR A 71 -3.30 -13.84 -2.45
C THR A 71 -3.79 -12.46 -2.88
N ILE A 72 -2.87 -11.50 -3.01
CA ILE A 72 -3.20 -10.13 -3.41
C ILE A 72 -2.68 -9.87 -4.82
N TYR A 73 -3.57 -9.64 -5.76
CA TYR A 73 -3.25 -9.25 -7.14
C TYR A 73 -3.22 -7.72 -7.24
N VAL A 74 -2.17 -7.17 -7.82
CA VAL A 74 -1.99 -5.73 -8.00
C VAL A 74 -1.56 -5.41 -9.43
N LEU A 75 -2.07 -4.32 -10.01
CA LEU A 75 -1.74 -4.01 -11.40
C LEU A 75 -0.25 -3.69 -11.60
N ALA A 76 0.37 -3.02 -10.64
CA ALA A 76 1.74 -2.53 -10.73
C ALA A 76 2.55 -2.95 -9.53
N HIS A 77 3.88 -3.07 -9.71
CA HIS A 77 4.78 -3.32 -8.59
C HIS A 77 4.50 -2.31 -7.46
N PRO A 78 4.14 -2.78 -6.24
CA PRO A 78 3.69 -1.93 -5.15
C PRO A 78 4.68 -0.81 -4.85
N CYS A 79 4.22 0.39 -4.55
CA CYS A 79 5.08 1.49 -4.10
C CYS A 79 5.47 1.29 -2.60
N PRO A 80 6.49 1.96 -2.01
CA PRO A 80 6.92 1.72 -0.62
C PRO A 80 5.82 1.83 0.43
N MET A 81 4.84 2.73 0.24
CA MET A 81 3.68 2.81 1.13
C MET A 81 2.86 1.51 1.07
N CYS A 82 2.45 1.10 -0.13
CA CYS A 82 1.68 -0.12 -0.34
C CYS A 82 2.46 -1.38 0.05
N LEU A 83 3.75 -1.43 -0.30
CA LEU A 83 4.64 -2.53 0.07
C LEU A 83 4.75 -2.65 1.58
N GLY A 84 4.95 -1.53 2.30
CA GLY A 84 4.94 -1.52 3.76
C GLY A 84 3.64 -2.11 4.31
N SER A 85 2.49 -1.67 3.80
CA SER A 85 1.19 -2.22 4.22
C SER A 85 1.04 -3.72 3.94
N LEU A 86 1.53 -4.21 2.79
CA LEU A 86 1.55 -5.63 2.46
C LEU A 86 2.41 -6.44 3.45
N TYR A 87 3.56 -5.91 3.88
CA TYR A 87 4.36 -6.54 4.94
C TYR A 87 3.60 -6.60 6.27
N TYR A 88 2.91 -5.52 6.66
CA TYR A 88 2.15 -5.50 7.92
C TYR A 88 0.97 -6.49 7.93
N CYS A 89 0.22 -6.60 6.82
CA CYS A 89 -0.92 -7.51 6.77
C CYS A 89 -0.55 -8.95 6.42
N SER A 90 0.67 -9.22 5.94
CA SER A 90 1.21 -10.57 5.76
C SER A 90 0.31 -11.53 4.95
N PRO A 91 -0.05 -11.18 3.69
CA PRO A 91 -0.67 -12.15 2.78
C PRO A 91 0.31 -13.28 2.45
N ASP A 92 -0.20 -14.41 1.97
CA ASP A 92 0.65 -15.55 1.58
C ASP A 92 1.42 -15.23 0.30
N GLU A 93 0.82 -14.43 -0.60
CA GLU A 93 1.42 -14.07 -1.87
C GLU A 93 0.92 -12.70 -2.38
N VAL A 94 1.80 -12.00 -3.10
CA VAL A 94 1.46 -10.81 -3.89
C VAL A 94 1.84 -11.03 -5.34
N VAL A 95 0.87 -10.93 -6.25
CA VAL A 95 1.06 -11.06 -7.69
C VAL A 95 0.94 -9.68 -8.34
N PHE A 96 2.00 -9.19 -8.97
CA PHE A 96 2.00 -7.89 -9.66
C PHE A 96 2.10 -8.06 -11.18
N LEU A 97 1.36 -7.25 -11.94
CA LEU A 97 1.20 -7.45 -13.38
C LEU A 97 2.13 -6.60 -14.24
N THR A 98 2.60 -5.46 -13.72
CA THR A 98 3.48 -4.53 -14.44
C THR A 98 4.65 -4.08 -13.56
N THR A 99 5.83 -4.01 -14.16
CA THR A 99 7.02 -3.45 -13.52
C THR A 99 7.06 -1.93 -13.66
N ARG A 100 7.83 -1.24 -12.81
CA ARG A 100 8.00 0.22 -12.89
C ARG A 100 8.49 0.67 -14.25
N ASP A 101 9.56 0.05 -14.74
CA ASP A 101 10.17 0.34 -16.04
C ASP A 101 9.16 0.23 -17.19
N SER A 102 8.17 -0.66 -17.05
CA SER A 102 7.15 -0.87 -18.08
C SER A 102 6.11 0.26 -18.13
N TYR A 103 5.75 0.85 -16.99
CA TYR A 103 4.70 1.87 -16.93
C TYR A 103 5.22 3.30 -16.78
N GLU A 104 6.49 3.50 -16.42
CA GLU A 104 7.14 4.80 -16.27
C GLU A 104 6.93 5.74 -17.47
N PRO A 105 7.01 5.29 -18.74
CA PRO A 105 6.80 6.18 -19.90
C PRO A 105 5.39 6.77 -20.00
N TYR A 106 4.41 6.15 -19.33
CA TYR A 106 2.99 6.49 -19.44
C TYR A 106 2.43 7.14 -18.18
N TYR A 107 3.16 7.10 -17.07
CA TYR A 107 2.67 7.54 -15.78
C TYR A 107 3.74 8.28 -14.99
N VAL A 108 3.43 9.50 -14.59
CA VAL A 108 4.29 10.35 -13.76
C VAL A 108 3.55 10.64 -12.45
N ASP A 109 4.21 10.37 -11.32
CA ASP A 109 3.79 10.88 -10.00
C ASP A 109 4.69 12.07 -9.65
N ASP A 110 4.11 13.27 -9.54
CA ASP A 110 4.82 14.56 -9.45
C ASP A 110 5.00 15.04 -7.99
N ARG A 111 5.11 14.11 -7.04
CA ARG A 111 5.21 14.47 -5.63
C ARG A 111 6.54 15.17 -5.32
N LYS A 112 6.46 16.26 -4.54
CA LYS A 112 7.58 17.15 -4.18
C LYS A 112 8.90 16.46 -3.81
N TYR A 113 8.85 15.38 -3.03
CA TYR A 113 10.05 14.73 -2.48
C TYR A 113 10.44 13.45 -3.21
N PHE A 114 9.70 13.06 -4.24
CA PHE A 114 9.79 11.76 -4.86
C PHE A 114 9.81 11.89 -6.37
N GLU A 115 10.75 11.21 -7.01
CA GLU A 115 10.68 10.90 -8.43
C GLU A 115 10.36 9.42 -8.58
N LEU A 116 9.66 9.06 -9.65
CA LEU A 116 9.23 7.69 -9.90
C LEU A 116 10.42 6.71 -9.90
N ALA A 117 11.54 7.13 -10.50
CA ALA A 117 12.79 6.38 -10.58
C ALA A 117 13.49 6.19 -9.22
N THR A 118 13.43 7.18 -8.32
CA THR A 118 14.16 7.15 -7.03
C THR A 118 13.27 6.73 -5.86
N PHE A 119 12.06 6.23 -6.13
CA PHE A 119 11.02 6.09 -5.11
C PHE A 119 11.45 5.14 -3.98
N TYR A 120 12.19 4.08 -4.28
CA TYR A 120 12.76 3.16 -3.26
C TYR A 120 14.08 3.65 -2.68
N ASP A 121 14.94 4.24 -3.52
CA ASP A 121 16.24 4.77 -3.10
C ASP A 121 16.09 5.80 -1.99
N GLU A 122 15.04 6.61 -2.07
CA GLU A 122 14.73 7.63 -1.06
C GLU A 122 14.46 7.02 0.32
N PHE A 123 13.81 5.85 0.39
CA PHE A 123 13.55 5.16 1.66
C PHE A 123 14.80 4.47 2.21
N ALA A 124 15.69 4.02 1.34
CA ALA A 124 16.93 3.35 1.72
C ALA A 124 17.98 4.30 2.33
N LYS A 125 17.90 5.60 2.06
CA LYS A 125 18.81 6.61 2.63
C LYS A 125 18.67 6.70 4.16
N PRO A 126 19.78 6.98 4.89
CA PRO A 126 19.70 7.51 6.25
C PRO A 126 18.72 8.69 6.31
N TRP A 127 17.97 8.82 7.40
CA TRP A 127 16.90 9.82 7.48
C TRP A 127 17.40 11.27 7.35
N GLN A 128 18.68 11.50 7.64
CA GLN A 128 19.37 12.78 7.48
C GLN A 128 19.63 13.15 6.01
N ASP A 129 19.75 12.16 5.13
CA ASP A 129 20.10 12.34 3.71
C ASP A 129 18.87 12.34 2.79
N ARG A 130 17.67 12.23 3.37
CA ARG A 130 16.41 12.24 2.64
C ARG A 130 16.06 13.66 2.17
N ARG A 131 15.44 13.74 0.99
CA ARG A 131 14.77 14.93 0.44
C ARG A 131 13.64 15.41 1.34
N LEU A 132 13.00 14.49 2.07
CA LEU A 132 12.05 14.84 3.13
C LEU A 132 12.84 15.37 4.34
N PRO A 133 12.70 16.65 4.71
CA PRO A 133 13.40 17.20 5.86
C PRO A 133 12.90 16.54 7.15
N MET A 134 13.80 15.88 7.86
CA MET A 134 13.53 15.20 9.12
C MET A 134 14.46 15.76 10.21
N ARG A 135 13.96 15.87 11.44
CA ARG A 135 14.72 16.34 12.61
C ARG A 135 14.47 15.42 13.79
N TYR A 136 15.55 14.90 14.37
CA TYR A 136 15.49 14.15 15.62
C TYR A 136 15.61 15.12 16.81
N GLU A 137 14.76 14.93 17.81
CA GLU A 137 14.79 15.67 19.08
C GLU A 137 14.63 14.66 20.21
N GLU A 138 15.70 14.46 20.98
CA GLU A 138 15.70 13.47 22.06
C GLU A 138 14.86 13.95 23.26
N ARG A 139 13.97 13.08 23.73
CA ARG A 139 13.02 13.33 24.81
C ARG A 139 12.92 12.09 25.69
N ALA A 140 13.46 12.15 26.91
CA ALA A 140 13.50 10.99 27.81
C ALA A 140 12.10 10.45 28.14
N ASP A 141 11.12 11.35 28.25
CA ASP A 141 9.70 11.04 28.50
C ASP A 141 9.01 10.35 27.31
N ALA A 142 9.53 10.47 26.09
CA ALA A 142 8.94 9.82 24.92
C ALA A 142 9.01 8.29 25.00
N VAL A 143 10.05 7.75 25.67
CA VAL A 143 10.22 6.30 25.87
C VAL A 143 9.18 5.74 26.86
N ASP A 144 8.66 6.56 27.76
CA ASP A 144 7.69 6.12 28.78
C ASP A 144 6.35 5.70 28.18
N VAL A 145 6.01 6.18 26.97
CA VAL A 145 4.82 5.73 26.22
C VAL A 145 4.92 4.23 25.89
N TYR A 146 6.10 3.77 25.46
CA TYR A 146 6.34 2.36 25.14
C TYR A 146 6.33 1.48 26.39
N ARG A 147 6.88 1.98 27.51
CA ARG A 147 6.79 1.30 28.81
C ARG A 147 5.33 1.15 29.26
N SER A 148 4.54 2.19 29.06
CA SER A 148 3.10 2.18 29.37
C SER A 148 2.33 1.20 28.48
N TRP A 149 2.66 1.13 27.19
CA TRP A 149 2.10 0.13 26.28
C TRP A 149 2.48 -1.28 26.74
N GLN A 150 3.75 -1.54 27.05
CA GLN A 150 4.19 -2.85 27.53
C GLN A 150 3.45 -3.26 28.80
N ALA A 151 3.34 -2.39 29.81
CA ALA A 151 2.65 -2.70 31.06
C ALA A 151 1.17 -3.04 30.86
N ARG A 152 0.50 -2.42 29.88
CA ARG A 152 -0.91 -2.71 29.55
C ARG A 152 -1.12 -4.02 28.79
N ASN A 153 -0.10 -4.49 28.07
CA ASN A 153 -0.17 -5.68 27.22
C ASN A 153 0.73 -6.83 27.74
N ALA A 154 1.23 -6.73 28.98
CA ALA A 154 2.03 -7.78 29.62
C ALA A 154 1.18 -8.87 30.29
N GLU A 155 -0.15 -8.71 30.30
CA GLU A 155 -1.12 -9.72 30.73
C GLU A 155 -1.88 -10.24 29.51
N ASP A 156 -1.21 -11.05 28.69
CA ASP A 156 -1.79 -12.00 27.72
C ASP A 156 -0.81 -13.18 27.51
#